data_AF-A0A385MTD2-F1
#
_entry.id   AF-A0A385MTD2-F1
#
_cell.length_a   1.000
_cell.length_b   1.000
_cell.length_c   1.000
_cell.angle_alpha   90.00
_cell.angle_beta   90.00
_cell.angle_gamma   90.00
#
_symmetry.space_group_name_H-M   'P 1'
#
loop_
_entity.id
_entity.type
_entity.pdbx_description
1 polymer ?
#
loop_
_entity_poly.entity_id
_entity_poly.type
_entity_poly.pdbx_seq_one_letter_code
_entity_poly.pdbx_strand_id
1 'polypeptide(L)'
;MQKLFTNNTDKIVFESGVLIPPGESRPVTVIPSSSKKKFDPVPILDRPVNALENSLAGLTLDQLNQVKGAEESGANRKTALTLISQEIEKREYDAELSDFARELSSVTNLDELLLAVADDEAKVAMVEQELQSRAEKTKDDNK
;
A
#
# COMPACT_ATOMS: atom_id res chain seq x y z
N MET A 1 -17.29 27.77 1.55
CA MET A 1 -17.95 29.00 2.07
C MET A 1 -16.86 29.97 2.46
N GLN A 2 -17.03 31.27 2.23
CA GLN A 2 -16.07 32.27 2.74
C GLN A 2 -16.38 32.58 4.20
N LYS A 3 -15.35 32.61 5.06
CA LYS A 3 -15.42 33.09 6.44
C LYS A 3 -14.33 34.12 6.68
N LEU A 4 -14.57 35.07 7.57
CA LEU A 4 -13.53 35.99 8.02
C LEU A 4 -12.65 35.28 9.06
N PHE A 5 -11.34 35.22 8.83
CA PHE A 5 -10.37 34.70 9.79
C PHE A 5 -9.52 35.85 10.32
N THR A 6 -9.44 35.95 11.65
CA THR A 6 -8.60 36.93 12.36
C THR A 6 -7.38 36.22 12.94
N ASN A 7 -6.19 36.67 12.56
CA ASN A 7 -4.96 36.13 13.12
C ASN A 7 -4.67 36.78 14.48
N ASN A 8 -4.92 36.04 15.56
CA ASN A 8 -4.63 36.46 16.93
C ASN A 8 -3.23 36.04 17.42
N THR A 9 -2.33 35.65 16.51
CA THR A 9 -0.97 35.19 16.86
C THR A 9 0.08 36.20 16.44
N ASP A 10 1.25 36.19 17.08
CA ASP A 10 2.38 37.10 16.81
C ASP A 10 3.18 36.76 15.53
N LYS A 11 2.72 35.79 14.73
CA LYS A 11 3.38 35.35 13.49
C LYS A 11 2.40 35.36 12.33
N ILE A 12 2.91 35.44 11.10
CA ILE A 12 2.07 35.32 9.89
C ILE A 12 1.49 33.90 9.84
N VAL A 13 0.16 33.79 9.72
CA VAL A 13 -0.55 32.52 9.58
C VAL A 13 -0.97 32.35 8.13
N PHE A 14 -0.78 31.15 7.58
CA PHE A 14 -1.29 30.79 6.26
C PHE A 14 -2.57 29.97 6.44
N GLU A 15 -3.71 30.54 6.05
CA GLU A 15 -5.02 29.90 6.19
C GLU A 15 -5.70 29.86 4.83
N SER A 16 -6.07 28.65 4.38
CA SER A 16 -6.82 28.43 3.14
C SER A 16 -6.27 29.16 1.90
N GLY A 17 -4.94 29.21 1.74
CA GLY A 17 -4.29 29.85 0.58
C GLY A 17 -3.92 31.32 0.78
N VAL A 18 -4.25 31.92 1.92
CA VAL A 18 -4.04 33.35 2.20
C VAL A 18 -3.08 33.53 3.37
N LEU A 19 -2.07 34.38 3.18
CA LEU A 19 -1.20 34.84 4.26
C LEU A 19 -1.90 35.96 5.04
N ILE A 20 -1.97 35.80 6.35
CA ILE A 20 -2.68 36.69 7.27
C ILE A 20 -1.68 37.17 8.33
N PRO A 21 -1.25 38.44 8.27
CA PRO A 21 -0.37 39.03 9.27
C PRO A 21 -0.97 39.06 10.69
N PRO A 22 -0.15 39.17 11.74
CA PRO A 22 -0.62 39.36 13.12
C PRO A 22 -1.61 40.52 13.24
N GLY A 23 -2.74 40.29 13.91
CA GLY A 23 -3.76 41.30 14.15
C GLY A 23 -4.65 41.64 12.94
N GLU A 24 -4.41 41.05 11.76
CA GLU A 24 -5.25 41.27 10.59
C GLU A 24 -6.38 40.24 10.47
N SER A 25 -7.49 40.68 9.88
CA SER A 25 -8.61 39.82 9.49
C SER A 25 -8.73 39.75 7.98
N ARG A 26 -8.72 38.53 7.42
CA ARG A 26 -8.85 38.32 5.97
C ARG A 26 -9.94 37.27 5.67
N PRO A 27 -10.72 37.45 4.59
CA PRO A 27 -11.68 36.45 4.16
C PRO A 27 -10.92 35.23 3.62
N VAL A 28 -11.21 34.07 4.19
CA VAL A 28 -10.64 32.77 3.80
C VAL A 28 -11.72 31.86 3.27
N THR A 29 -11.40 31.10 2.23
CA THR A 29 -12.32 30.10 1.68
C THR A 29 -12.18 28.82 2.50
N VAL A 30 -13.13 28.58 3.39
CA VAL A 30 -13.16 27.32 4.15
C VAL A 30 -13.57 26.21 3.19
N ILE A 31 -12.60 25.39 2.83
CA ILE A 31 -12.83 24.08 2.23
C ILE A 31 -13.22 23.18 3.40
N PRO A 32 -14.43 22.59 3.44
CA PRO A 32 -14.75 21.61 4.46
C PRO A 32 -13.68 20.52 4.38
N SER A 33 -12.94 20.35 5.48
CA SER A 33 -12.04 19.22 5.65
C SER A 33 -12.84 17.98 5.28
N SER A 34 -12.48 17.31 4.18
CA SER A 34 -13.00 15.99 3.95
C SER A 34 -12.40 15.16 5.07
N SER A 35 -13.20 14.95 6.11
CA SER A 35 -12.90 13.97 7.15
C SER A 35 -12.76 12.65 6.41
N LYS A 36 -11.54 12.30 5.99
CA LYS A 36 -11.24 10.95 5.53
C LYS A 36 -11.72 10.07 6.66
N LYS A 37 -12.81 9.32 6.43
CA LYS A 37 -13.33 8.37 7.43
C LYS A 37 -12.12 7.55 7.87
N LYS A 38 -11.76 7.65 9.15
CA LYS A 38 -10.73 6.77 9.70
C LYS A 38 -11.23 5.35 9.50
N PHE A 39 -10.33 4.49 9.04
CA PHE A 39 -10.64 3.08 8.89
C PHE A 39 -11.01 2.51 10.26
N ASP A 40 -12.09 1.72 10.30
CA ASP A 40 -12.57 1.08 11.53
C ASP A 40 -12.52 -0.45 11.32
N PRO A 41 -11.65 -1.17 12.05
CA PRO A 41 -11.54 -2.62 11.93
C PRO A 41 -12.67 -3.37 12.65
N VAL A 42 -13.40 -2.74 13.57
CA VAL A 42 -14.40 -3.41 14.42
C VAL A 42 -15.51 -4.10 13.61
N PRO A 43 -16.14 -3.45 12.60
CA PRO A 43 -17.20 -4.08 11.80
C PRO A 43 -16.74 -5.28 10.95
N ILE A 44 -15.43 -5.39 10.72
CA ILE A 44 -14.81 -6.50 10.00
C ILE A 44 -14.63 -7.67 10.96
N LEU A 45 -14.11 -7.39 12.16
CA LEU A 45 -13.87 -8.41 13.18
C LEU A 45 -15.13 -8.93 13.85
N ASP A 46 -16.22 -8.15 13.89
CA ASP A 46 -17.51 -8.59 14.44
C ASP A 46 -18.16 -9.70 13.59
N ARG A 47 -17.64 -9.95 12.38
CA ARG A 47 -18.10 -11.02 11.50
C ARG A 47 -17.59 -12.40 11.95
N PRO A 48 -18.33 -13.47 11.61
CA PRO A 48 -17.84 -14.83 11.82
C PRO A 48 -16.62 -15.11 10.92
N VAL A 49 -15.74 -16.01 11.37
CA VAL A 49 -14.43 -16.27 10.75
C VAL A 49 -14.57 -16.71 9.28
N ASN A 50 -15.60 -17.47 8.94
CA ASN A 50 -15.90 -17.89 7.57
C ASN A 50 -16.28 -16.74 6.62
N ALA A 51 -16.65 -15.57 7.15
CA ALA A 51 -16.96 -14.37 6.36
C ALA A 51 -15.82 -13.34 6.36
N LEU A 52 -14.73 -13.60 7.09
CA LEU A 52 -13.57 -12.71 7.14
C LEU A 52 -12.86 -12.66 5.81
N GLU A 53 -12.64 -13.80 5.15
CA GLU A 53 -11.87 -13.89 3.90
C GLU A 53 -12.35 -12.91 2.82
N ASN A 54 -13.67 -12.89 2.55
CA ASN A 54 -14.29 -11.93 1.63
C ASN A 54 -14.16 -10.46 2.09
N SER A 55 -14.12 -10.24 3.41
CA SER A 55 -14.00 -8.90 3.99
C SER A 55 -12.56 -8.39 3.94
N LEU A 56 -11.58 -9.28 4.02
CA LEU A 56 -10.15 -8.98 3.95
C LEU A 56 -9.69 -8.69 2.51
N ALA A 57 -10.27 -9.37 1.51
CA ALA A 57 -9.92 -9.20 0.10
C ALA A 57 -9.98 -7.74 -0.39
N GLY A 58 -10.92 -6.94 0.10
CA GLY A 58 -11.09 -5.53 -0.30
C GLY A 58 -10.23 -4.52 0.46
N LEU A 59 -9.43 -4.96 1.43
CA LEU A 59 -8.62 -4.06 2.26
C LEU A 59 -7.29 -3.72 1.60
N THR A 60 -6.56 -2.75 2.14
CA THR A 60 -5.15 -2.48 1.82
C THR A 60 -4.23 -3.14 2.84
N LEU A 61 -2.94 -3.25 2.56
CA LEU A 61 -1.97 -3.83 3.51
C LEU A 61 -1.98 -3.11 4.87
N ASP A 62 -2.00 -1.77 4.86
CA ASP A 62 -2.12 -0.95 6.08
C ASP A 62 -3.39 -1.23 6.86
N GLN A 63 -4.51 -1.46 6.16
CA GLN A 63 -5.79 -1.79 6.79
C GLN A 63 -5.77 -3.21 7.34
N LEU A 64 -5.16 -4.17 6.65
CA LEU A 64 -4.99 -5.54 7.15
C LEU A 64 -4.15 -5.57 8.42
N ASN A 65 -3.06 -4.81 8.48
CA ASN A 65 -2.24 -4.66 9.68
C ASN A 65 -3.04 -4.03 10.85
N GLN A 66 -3.89 -3.04 10.57
CA GLN A 66 -4.81 -2.49 11.57
C GLN A 66 -5.85 -3.51 12.05
N VAL A 67 -6.40 -4.33 11.15
CA VAL A 67 -7.33 -5.41 11.50
C VAL A 67 -6.64 -6.48 12.35
N LYS A 68 -5.41 -6.87 12.00
CA LYS A 68 -4.60 -7.82 12.79
C LYS A 68 -4.37 -7.29 14.21
N GLY A 69 -3.88 -6.07 14.36
CA GLY A 69 -3.65 -5.47 15.67
C GLY A 69 -4.93 -5.30 16.50
N ALA A 70 -6.06 -4.99 15.85
CA ALA A 70 -7.36 -4.94 16.50
C ALA A 70 -7.86 -6.33 16.96
N GLU A 71 -7.61 -7.39 16.19
CA GLU A 71 -7.96 -8.75 16.60
C GLU A 71 -7.05 -9.26 17.72
N GLU A 72 -5.74 -8.97 17.67
CA GLU A 72 -4.77 -9.34 18.72
C GLU A 72 -5.09 -8.65 20.07
N SER A 73 -5.50 -7.38 20.02
CA SER A 73 -5.87 -6.59 21.21
C SER A 73 -7.29 -6.85 21.71
N GLY A 74 -8.15 -7.45 20.87
CA GLY A 74 -9.56 -7.71 21.15
C GLY A 74 -9.83 -9.18 21.48
N ALA A 75 -10.59 -9.84 20.59
CA ALA A 75 -11.07 -11.21 20.81
C ALA A 75 -9.97 -12.28 20.67
N ASN A 76 -8.86 -11.96 19.98
CA ASN A 76 -7.70 -12.81 19.79
C ASN A 76 -8.06 -14.22 19.28
N ARG A 77 -8.95 -14.30 18.28
CA ARG A 77 -9.35 -15.58 17.68
C ARG A 77 -8.22 -16.08 16.80
N LYS A 78 -7.54 -17.13 17.24
CA LYS A 78 -6.39 -17.73 16.52
C LYS A 78 -6.66 -17.96 15.04
N THR A 79 -7.81 -18.54 14.69
CA THR A 79 -8.16 -18.81 13.29
C THR A 79 -8.32 -17.53 12.46
N ALA A 80 -8.88 -16.47 13.03
CA ALA A 80 -8.97 -15.18 12.36
C ALA A 80 -7.58 -14.57 12.14
N LEU A 81 -6.71 -14.61 13.16
CA LEU A 81 -5.34 -14.11 13.05
C LEU A 81 -4.51 -14.87 12.02
N THR A 82 -4.68 -16.19 11.93
CA THR A 82 -4.04 -17.01 10.89
C THR A 82 -4.50 -16.55 9.50
N LEU A 83 -5.81 -16.40 9.28
CA LEU A 83 -6.33 -15.93 8.00
C LEU A 83 -5.84 -14.52 7.63
N ILE A 84 -5.87 -13.59 8.59
CA ILE A 84 -5.39 -12.22 8.36
C ILE A 84 -3.89 -12.22 8.03
N SER A 85 -3.09 -13.02 8.74
CA SER A 85 -1.64 -13.09 8.50
C SER A 85 -1.33 -13.73 7.14
N GLN A 86 -2.03 -14.79 6.76
CA GLN A 86 -1.88 -15.41 5.43
C GLN A 86 -2.21 -14.43 4.30
N GLU A 87 -3.26 -13.63 4.46
CA GLU A 87 -3.63 -12.61 3.46
C GLU A 87 -2.60 -11.47 3.39
N ILE A 88 -1.98 -11.09 4.51
CA ILE A 88 -0.88 -10.12 4.53
C ILE A 88 0.34 -10.69 3.82
N GLU A 89 0.80 -11.88 4.23
CA GLU A 89 1.98 -12.55 3.65
C GLU A 89 1.84 -12.73 2.14
N LYS A 90 0.66 -13.15 1.68
CA LYS A 90 0.36 -13.29 0.26
C LYS A 90 0.55 -11.97 -0.50
N ARG A 91 0.09 -10.85 0.05
CA ARG A 91 0.17 -9.55 -0.62
C ARG A 91 1.57 -8.95 -0.58
N GLU A 92 2.31 -9.19 0.50
CA GLU A 92 3.71 -8.81 0.58
C GLU A 92 4.52 -9.59 -0.47
N TYR A 93 4.25 -10.89 -0.61
CA TYR A 93 4.87 -11.70 -1.64
C TYR A 93 4.46 -11.28 -3.06
N ASP A 94 3.18 -10.98 -3.31
CA ASP A 94 2.74 -10.47 -4.62
C ASP A 94 3.42 -9.13 -4.96
N ALA A 95 3.61 -8.25 -3.96
CA ALA A 95 4.35 -7.00 -4.14
C ALA A 95 5.84 -7.26 -4.42
N GLU A 96 6.46 -8.18 -3.68
CA GLU A 96 7.84 -8.61 -3.89
C GLU A 96 8.04 -9.19 -5.30
N LEU A 97 7.12 -10.02 -5.78
CA LEU A 97 7.14 -10.54 -7.15
C LEU A 97 7.01 -9.43 -8.20
N SER A 98 6.16 -8.43 -7.96
CA SER A 98 6.02 -7.28 -8.85
C SER A 98 7.30 -6.44 -8.90
N ASP A 99 7.94 -6.22 -7.76
CA ASP A 99 9.21 -5.48 -7.68
C ASP A 99 10.34 -6.28 -8.34
N PHE A 100 10.40 -7.59 -8.08
CA PHE A 100 11.34 -8.51 -8.73
C PHE A 100 11.21 -8.46 -10.25
N ALA A 101 9.99 -8.57 -10.79
CA ALA A 101 9.72 -8.50 -12.22
C ALA A 101 10.16 -7.15 -12.83
N ARG A 102 9.99 -6.05 -12.10
CA ARG A 102 10.42 -4.72 -12.55
C ARG A 102 11.93 -4.62 -12.64
N GLU A 103 12.63 -5.11 -11.62
CA GLU A 103 14.09 -5.10 -11.54
C GLU A 103 14.73 -6.06 -12.55
N LEU A 104 14.05 -7.16 -12.88
CA LEU A 104 14.53 -8.21 -13.79
C LEU A 104 15.05 -7.66 -15.13
N SER A 105 14.36 -6.66 -15.69
CA SER A 105 14.75 -6.00 -16.94
C SER A 105 16.13 -5.31 -16.88
N SER A 106 16.57 -4.92 -15.69
CA SER A 106 17.84 -4.23 -15.46
C SER A 106 18.99 -5.18 -15.08
N VAL A 107 18.67 -6.44 -14.78
CA VAL A 107 19.66 -7.45 -14.37
C VAL A 107 20.53 -7.81 -15.56
N THR A 108 21.84 -7.74 -15.36
CA THR A 108 22.84 -7.99 -16.41
C THR A 108 23.13 -9.49 -16.57
N ASN A 109 23.20 -10.22 -15.46
CA ASN A 109 23.47 -11.66 -15.44
C ASN A 109 22.27 -12.43 -14.90
N LEU A 110 21.41 -12.91 -15.81
CA LEU A 110 20.20 -13.63 -15.45
C LEU A 110 20.49 -15.07 -15.00
N ASP A 111 21.58 -15.69 -15.47
CA ASP A 111 21.95 -17.07 -15.09
C ASP A 111 22.37 -17.15 -13.61
N GLU A 112 23.09 -16.14 -13.13
CA GLU A 112 23.45 -16.03 -11.71
C GLU A 112 22.23 -15.73 -10.83
N LEU A 113 21.29 -14.93 -11.35
CA LEU A 113 20.04 -14.68 -10.64
C LEU A 113 19.19 -15.94 -10.53
N LEU A 114 19.13 -16.78 -11.57
CA LEU A 114 18.39 -18.05 -11.58
C LEU A 114 18.87 -18.99 -10.47
N LEU A 115 20.19 -19.05 -10.22
CA LEU A 115 20.77 -19.81 -9.11
C LEU A 115 20.40 -19.21 -7.75
N ALA A 116 20.34 -17.88 -7.64
CA ALA A 116 19.99 -17.19 -6.41
C ALA A 116 18.51 -17.32 -6.02
N VAL A 117 17.62 -17.46 -7.01
CA VAL A 117 16.17 -17.62 -6.79
C VAL A 117 15.68 -19.05 -6.95
N ALA A 118 16.57 -20.03 -7.03
CA ALA A 118 16.25 -21.43 -7.35
C ALA A 118 15.21 -22.07 -6.42
N ASP A 119 15.09 -21.59 -5.18
CA ASP A 119 14.12 -22.07 -4.19
C ASP A 119 12.71 -21.45 -4.35
N ASP A 120 12.54 -20.48 -5.26
CA ASP A 120 11.28 -19.77 -5.52
C ASP A 120 10.81 -20.01 -6.96
N GLU A 121 9.88 -20.96 -7.13
CA GLU A 121 9.38 -21.37 -8.45
C GLU A 121 8.80 -20.19 -9.26
N ALA A 122 8.16 -19.21 -8.61
CA ALA A 122 7.57 -18.07 -9.31
C ALA A 122 8.66 -17.14 -9.84
N LYS A 123 9.69 -16.85 -9.04
CA LYS A 123 10.83 -16.04 -9.48
C LYS A 123 11.64 -16.75 -10.56
N VAL A 124 11.85 -18.07 -10.44
CA VAL A 124 12.50 -18.89 -11.47
C VAL A 124 11.78 -18.74 -12.80
N ALA A 125 10.46 -18.95 -12.83
CA ALA A 125 9.67 -18.83 -14.04
C ALA A 125 9.78 -17.43 -14.68
N MET A 126 9.83 -16.36 -13.88
CA MET A 126 10.03 -14.99 -14.37
C MET A 126 11.41 -14.81 -15.01
N VAL A 127 12.48 -15.29 -14.37
CA VAL A 127 13.85 -15.22 -14.90
C VAL A 127 13.97 -15.99 -16.22
N GLU A 128 13.41 -17.19 -16.28
CA GLU A 128 13.41 -18.02 -17.50
C GLU A 128 12.65 -17.34 -18.65
N GLN A 129 11.51 -16.73 -18.36
CA GLN A 129 10.74 -15.98 -19.37
C GLN A 129 11.52 -14.77 -19.92
N GLU A 130 12.26 -14.05 -19.07
CA GLU A 130 13.10 -12.94 -19.50
C GLU A 130 14.32 -13.43 -20.31
N LEU A 131 14.96 -14.53 -19.91
CA LEU A 131 16.03 -15.18 -20.68
C LEU A 131 15.57 -15.52 -22.10
N GLN A 132 14.38 -16.13 -22.22
CA GLN A 132 13.80 -16.44 -23.51
C GLN A 132 13.51 -15.18 -24.32
N SER A 133 12.91 -14.16 -23.70
CA SER A 133 12.57 -12.88 -24.34
C SER A 133 13.82 -12.16 -24.88
N ARG A 134 14.94 -12.20 -24.15
CA ARG A 134 16.22 -11.64 -24.61
C ARG A 134 16.82 -12.45 -25.75
N ALA A 135 16.79 -13.78 -25.68
CA ALA A 135 17.29 -14.64 -26.75
C ALA A 135 16.52 -14.45 -28.07
N GLU A 136 15.23 -14.18 -28.01
CA GLU A 136 14.39 -13.85 -29.16
C GLU A 136 14.73 -12.47 -29.75
N LYS A 137 14.90 -11.43 -28.92
CA LYS A 137 15.33 -10.09 -29.38
C LYS A 137 16.68 -10.12 -30.11
N THR A 138 17.66 -10.85 -29.60
CA THR A 138 18.98 -10.98 -30.25
C THR A 138 18.92 -11.70 -31.61
N LYS A 139 17.88 -12.51 -31.86
CA LYS A 139 17.65 -13.16 -33.16
C LYS A 139 16.99 -12.22 -34.17
N ASP A 140 16.09 -11.34 -33.73
CA ASP A 140 15.42 -10.38 -34.62
C ASP A 140 16.30 -9.16 -34.95
N ASP A 141 17.20 -8.73 -34.04
CA ASP A 141 18.16 -7.64 -34.32
C ASP A 141 19.26 -8.03 -35.34
N ASN A 142 19.40 -9.32 -35.65
CA ASN A 142 20.38 -9.86 -36.61
C ASN A 142 19.77 -10.22 -37.98
N LYS A 143 18.55 -9.78 -38.27
CA LYS A 143 17.89 -9.89 -39.58
C LYS A 143 17.86 -8.56 -40.32
#